data_AF-A0A177S850-F1
#
_entry.id   AF-A0A177S850-F1
#
_cell.length_a   1.000
_cell.length_b   1.000
_cell.length_c   1.000
_cell.angle_alpha   90.00
_cell.angle_beta   90.00
_cell.angle_gamma   90.00
#
_symmetry.space_group_name_H-M   'P 1'
#
loop_
_entity.id
_entity.type
_entity.pdbx_description
1 polymer ?
#
loop_
_entity_poly.entity_id
_entity_poly.type
_entity_poly.pdbx_seq_one_letter_code
_entity_poly.pdbx_strand_id
1 'polypeptide(L)'
;MPLSLCKRTVFNFALCLTVVLGFVLVYHLGFRAMTLRADAAPERLRDFTFPVWQSMPWSQHGFLTYLTADAYSKHEAYANHSTLYLMFMRGLFQLQQWIPMLTLRMTGATLAMLASLIVIWFAVRRQLVDNCDWRRGLLVLAAFLYFLTLPGFWISLGKFNVDNGFVFVFPLVLLTSILLERDGARGKPFWISGLALCVVMPMASALFGFFMLGMALLVHGAERRRIVASVVLMAVSIMLYLQPVIVAKMLGFSSENSTWLFRSGLDGDMRFYGNFIDSVIAPQFNRPWYMIAIPALLLVAQLAYCRWQSGIDVPATARAANPQGMLQVFSVYLLMLLFWPQAVSIHPYLYDSLLVGPIVAWTVINFATRQVFGRHVLIWLLLLAFLIQFNLTRISQAGHCTECFFPAWGMLGERAG
;
A
#
# COMPACT_ATOMS: atom_id res chain seq x y z
N MET A 1 13.90 38.72 4.91
CA MET A 1 14.10 38.48 6.36
C MET A 1 14.12 36.98 6.66
N PRO A 2 15.12 36.45 7.37
CA PRO A 2 15.41 35.01 7.52
C PRO A 2 14.59 34.33 8.65
N LEU A 3 13.26 34.48 8.61
CA LEU A 3 12.31 33.85 9.56
C LEU A 3 11.73 32.50 9.05
N SER A 4 12.18 32.00 7.89
CA SER A 4 11.63 30.79 7.24
C SER A 4 12.31 29.48 7.64
N LEU A 5 13.59 29.49 8.03
CA LEU A 5 14.33 28.29 8.42
C LEU A 5 13.90 27.74 9.78
N CYS A 6 13.68 28.60 10.78
CA CYS A 6 13.29 28.18 12.13
C CYS A 6 11.95 27.44 12.14
N LYS A 7 10.91 27.97 11.48
CA LYS A 7 9.58 27.34 11.43
C LYS A 7 9.58 25.98 10.74
N ARG A 8 10.35 25.83 9.65
CA ARG A 8 10.47 24.57 8.92
C ARG A 8 11.16 23.49 9.76
N THR A 9 12.24 23.85 10.44
CA THR A 9 12.95 22.92 11.33
C THR A 9 12.05 22.48 12.48
N VAL A 10 11.32 23.40 13.10
CA VAL A 10 10.35 23.08 14.17
C VAL A 10 9.26 22.14 13.65
N PHE A 11 8.69 22.39 12.47
CA PHE A 11 7.68 21.49 11.90
C PHE A 11 8.24 20.10 11.60
N ASN A 12 9.42 20.00 10.98
CA ASN A 12 10.05 18.72 10.68
C ASN A 12 10.37 17.93 11.96
N PHE A 13 10.82 18.63 13.01
CA PHE A 13 11.05 18.01 14.31
C PHE A 13 9.74 17.50 14.92
N ALA A 14 8.68 18.32 14.92
CA ALA A 14 7.36 17.92 15.40
C ALA A 14 6.78 16.75 14.60
N LEU A 15 6.98 16.72 13.27
CA LEU A 15 6.59 15.61 12.41
C LEU A 15 7.35 14.34 12.77
N CYS A 16 8.67 14.42 12.91
CA CYS A 16 9.50 13.29 13.31
C CYS A 16 9.05 12.73 14.68
N LEU A 17 8.84 13.62 15.66
CA LEU A 17 8.35 13.24 16.98
C LEU A 17 6.97 12.59 16.91
N THR A 18 6.04 13.16 16.13
CA THR A 18 4.69 12.61 15.93
C THR A 18 4.75 11.21 15.33
N VAL A 19 5.60 11.00 14.33
CA VAL A 19 5.78 9.69 13.68
C VAL A 19 6.38 8.69 14.65
N VAL A 20 7.46 9.05 15.37
CA VAL A 20 8.10 8.17 16.36
C VAL A 20 7.11 7.77 17.46
N LEU A 21 6.43 8.74 18.07
CA LEU A 21 5.43 8.46 19.10
C LEU A 21 4.27 7.62 18.56
N GLY A 22 3.82 7.86 17.33
CA GLY A 22 2.77 7.06 16.69
C GLY A 22 3.19 5.60 16.49
N PHE A 23 4.43 5.34 16.05
CA PHE A 23 4.96 3.97 15.96
C PHE A 23 5.01 3.30 17.33
N VAL A 24 5.49 4.01 18.36
CA VAL A 24 5.54 3.50 19.74
C VAL A 24 4.13 3.12 20.22
N LEU A 25 3.14 3.98 20.01
CA LEU A 25 1.75 3.73 20.38
C LEU A 25 1.20 2.49 19.67
N VAL A 26 1.29 2.42 18.34
CA VAL A 26 0.78 1.28 17.57
C VAL A 26 1.45 -0.04 17.97
N TYR A 27 2.77 0.00 18.16
CA TYR A 27 3.56 -1.16 18.56
C TYR A 27 3.09 -1.71 19.91
N HIS A 28 3.03 -0.85 20.93
CA HIS A 28 2.69 -1.27 22.29
C HIS A 28 1.20 -1.58 22.48
N LEU A 29 0.31 -0.91 21.75
CA LEU A 29 -1.13 -1.10 21.94
C LEU A 29 -1.64 -2.43 21.37
N GLY A 30 -1.05 -2.95 20.30
CA GLY A 30 -1.50 -4.24 19.76
C GLY A 30 -0.63 -4.89 18.70
N PHE A 31 0.13 -4.13 17.91
CA PHE A 31 0.89 -4.72 16.80
C PHE A 31 1.96 -5.72 17.25
N ARG A 32 2.64 -5.45 18.37
CA ARG A 32 3.57 -6.41 18.99
C ARG A 32 2.91 -7.73 19.35
N ALA A 33 1.72 -7.71 19.95
CA ALA A 33 1.02 -8.91 20.36
C ALA A 33 0.57 -9.75 19.14
N MET A 34 0.11 -9.09 18.07
CA MET A 34 -0.27 -9.77 16.83
C MET A 34 0.94 -10.45 16.17
N THR A 35 2.06 -9.73 16.04
CA THR A 35 3.29 -10.25 15.42
C THR A 35 3.86 -11.43 16.20
N LEU A 36 4.01 -11.33 17.52
CA LEU A 36 4.52 -12.44 18.34
C LEU A 36 3.65 -13.70 18.23
N ARG A 37 2.32 -13.54 18.15
CA ARG A 37 1.41 -14.67 17.98
C ARG A 37 1.55 -15.31 16.60
N ALA A 38 1.60 -14.49 15.54
CA ALA A 38 1.78 -14.99 14.18
C ALA A 38 3.13 -15.67 13.99
N ASP A 39 4.19 -15.11 14.58
CA ASP A 39 5.55 -15.65 14.52
C ASP A 39 5.70 -16.99 15.25
N ALA A 40 4.76 -17.37 16.13
CA ALA A 40 4.74 -18.67 16.79
C ALA A 40 4.29 -19.82 15.87
N ALA A 41 3.68 -19.52 14.72
CA ALA A 41 3.33 -20.49 13.70
C ALA A 41 4.38 -20.52 12.57
N PRO A 42 4.49 -21.63 11.82
CA PRO A 42 5.34 -21.68 10.64
C PRO A 42 4.92 -20.67 9.56
N GLU A 43 5.89 -19.97 9.00
CA GLU A 43 5.72 -18.93 7.98
C GLU A 43 6.44 -19.30 6.69
N ARG A 44 5.74 -19.16 5.55
CA ARG A 44 6.19 -19.65 4.23
C ARG A 44 7.60 -19.19 3.83
N LEU A 45 7.87 -17.89 3.99
CA LEU A 45 9.18 -17.34 3.62
C LEU A 45 10.26 -17.72 4.64
N ARG A 46 9.97 -17.52 5.93
CA ARG A 46 10.92 -17.69 7.04
C ARG A 46 11.34 -19.14 7.25
N ASP A 47 10.38 -20.05 7.23
CA ASP A 47 10.58 -21.43 7.69
C ASP A 47 10.66 -22.45 6.56
N PHE A 48 10.22 -22.11 5.34
CA PHE A 48 10.30 -23.02 4.19
C PHE A 48 11.22 -22.47 3.09
N THR A 49 10.98 -21.23 2.63
CA THR A 49 11.70 -20.70 1.46
C THR A 49 13.17 -20.38 1.76
N PHE A 50 13.45 -19.55 2.76
CA PHE A 50 14.82 -19.13 3.05
C PHE A 50 15.73 -20.24 3.58
N PRO A 51 15.25 -21.22 4.35
CA PRO A 51 16.05 -22.39 4.69
C PRO A 51 16.50 -23.17 3.46
N VAL A 52 15.64 -23.36 2.45
CA VAL A 52 16.04 -23.97 1.16
C VAL A 52 17.11 -23.13 0.46
N TRP A 53 16.97 -21.80 0.45
CA TRP A 53 17.98 -20.90 -0.14
C TRP A 53 19.32 -20.86 0.61
N GLN A 54 19.33 -21.30 1.87
CA GLN A 54 20.53 -21.41 2.68
C GLN A 54 21.21 -22.78 2.49
N SER A 55 20.44 -23.84 2.31
CA SER A 55 20.95 -25.21 2.18
C SER A 55 21.29 -25.61 0.75
N MET A 56 20.66 -25.01 -0.26
CA MET A 56 20.83 -25.36 -1.67
C MET A 56 21.58 -24.26 -2.46
N PRO A 57 22.41 -24.62 -3.46
CA PRO A 57 23.01 -23.64 -4.37
C PRO A 57 21.98 -22.85 -5.16
N TRP A 58 22.32 -21.61 -5.54
CA TRP A 58 21.42 -20.73 -6.32
C TRP A 58 20.98 -21.33 -7.66
N SER A 59 21.82 -22.18 -8.26
CA SER A 59 21.52 -22.90 -9.49
C SER A 59 20.42 -23.97 -9.33
N GLN A 60 20.13 -24.42 -8.10
CA GLN A 60 19.13 -25.46 -7.84
C GLN A 60 17.78 -24.88 -7.42
N HIS A 61 17.78 -23.81 -6.60
CA HIS A 61 16.53 -23.23 -6.13
C HIS A 61 16.06 -22.03 -6.96
N GLY A 62 16.90 -21.45 -7.84
CA GLY A 62 16.51 -20.43 -8.82
C GLY A 62 15.88 -19.15 -8.26
N PHE A 63 16.07 -18.86 -6.96
CA PHE A 63 15.34 -17.83 -6.23
C PHE A 63 13.80 -17.97 -6.26
N LEU A 64 13.31 -19.21 -6.30
CA LEU A 64 11.88 -19.54 -6.23
C LEU A 64 11.36 -19.57 -4.79
N THR A 65 10.04 -19.47 -4.61
CA THR A 65 9.36 -19.53 -3.32
C THR A 65 8.72 -20.91 -3.11
N TYR A 66 8.70 -21.38 -1.87
CA TYR A 66 8.15 -22.68 -1.46
C TYR A 66 7.09 -22.47 -0.38
N LEU A 67 5.85 -22.92 -0.63
CA LEU A 67 4.71 -22.64 0.26
C LEU A 67 4.59 -23.63 1.43
N THR A 68 5.19 -24.82 1.30
CA THR A 68 5.23 -25.86 2.32
C THR A 68 6.65 -26.37 2.51
N ALA A 69 6.89 -27.08 3.63
CA ALA A 69 8.20 -27.63 3.96
C ALA A 69 8.72 -28.66 2.94
N ASP A 70 7.82 -29.37 2.26
CA ASP A 70 8.10 -30.45 1.31
C ASP A 70 8.01 -30.01 -0.17
N ALA A 71 7.61 -28.77 -0.45
CA ALA A 71 7.45 -28.28 -1.82
C ALA A 71 8.75 -28.41 -2.65
N TYR A 72 9.91 -28.12 -2.06
CA TYR A 72 11.20 -28.26 -2.77
C TYR A 72 11.47 -29.71 -3.19
N SER A 73 11.30 -30.68 -2.30
CA SER A 73 11.55 -32.09 -2.62
C SER A 73 10.54 -32.65 -3.63
N LYS A 74 9.30 -32.14 -3.60
CA LYS A 74 8.25 -32.45 -4.57
C LYS A 74 8.42 -31.76 -5.93
N HIS A 75 9.42 -30.90 -6.08
CA HIS A 75 9.58 -30.05 -7.26
C HIS A 75 8.34 -29.19 -7.53
N GLU A 76 7.80 -28.59 -6.47
CA GLU A 76 6.69 -27.63 -6.47
C GLU A 76 7.20 -26.25 -6.05
N ALA A 77 6.87 -25.21 -6.81
CA ALA A 77 7.30 -23.86 -6.52
C ALA A 77 6.22 -22.80 -6.81
N TYR A 78 6.24 -21.73 -6.01
CA TYR A 78 5.40 -20.56 -6.19
C TYR A 78 6.17 -19.46 -6.94
N ALA A 79 5.93 -19.36 -8.25
CA ALA A 79 6.66 -18.49 -9.16
C ALA A 79 5.97 -17.14 -9.42
N ASN A 80 5.48 -16.46 -8.37
CA ASN A 80 4.73 -15.20 -8.49
C ASN A 80 5.42 -13.98 -7.87
N HIS A 81 6.43 -14.18 -7.02
CA HIS A 81 7.18 -13.08 -6.43
C HIS A 81 8.33 -12.64 -7.33
N SER A 82 8.63 -11.34 -7.33
CA SER A 82 9.84 -10.84 -7.98
C SER A 82 11.07 -11.25 -7.18
N THR A 83 12.16 -11.59 -7.88
CA THR A 83 13.42 -11.99 -7.22
C THR A 83 13.96 -10.89 -6.32
N LEU A 84 13.87 -9.61 -6.72
CA LEU A 84 14.37 -8.51 -5.89
C LEU A 84 13.55 -8.31 -4.61
N TYR A 85 12.22 -8.46 -4.68
CA TYR A 85 11.38 -8.43 -3.48
C TYR A 85 11.79 -9.56 -2.52
N LEU A 86 12.00 -10.78 -3.03
CA LEU A 86 12.44 -11.90 -2.21
C LEU A 86 13.84 -11.68 -1.62
N MET A 87 14.77 -11.06 -2.36
CA MET A 87 16.08 -10.67 -1.83
C MET A 87 15.96 -9.63 -0.71
N PHE A 88 15.07 -8.64 -0.86
CA PHE A 88 14.76 -7.68 0.20
C PHE A 88 14.21 -8.39 1.44
N MET A 89 13.24 -9.29 1.28
CA MET A 89 12.69 -10.08 2.38
C MET A 89 13.74 -11.00 3.03
N ARG A 90 14.67 -11.57 2.25
CA ARG A 90 15.81 -12.34 2.78
C ARG A 90 16.71 -11.47 3.64
N GLY A 91 16.97 -10.23 3.23
CA GLY A 91 17.75 -9.28 4.04
C GLY A 91 17.08 -8.97 5.37
N LEU A 92 15.75 -8.80 5.37
CA LEU A 92 14.98 -8.63 6.61
C LEU A 92 15.00 -9.91 7.48
N PHE A 93 15.00 -11.10 6.87
CA PHE A 93 15.14 -12.36 7.59
C PHE A 93 16.53 -12.49 8.24
N GLN A 94 17.60 -12.11 7.54
CA GLN A 94 18.94 -12.07 8.12
C GLN A 94 19.04 -11.07 9.27
N LEU A 95 18.40 -9.90 9.16
CA LEU A 95 18.29 -8.95 10.27
C LEU A 95 17.58 -9.56 11.48
N GLN A 96 16.49 -10.31 11.27
CA GLN A 96 15.82 -11.04 12.35
C GLN A 96 16.74 -12.08 13.00
N GLN A 97 17.55 -12.80 12.22
CA GLN A 97 18.52 -13.75 12.78
C GLN A 97 19.56 -13.04 13.68
N TRP A 98 19.93 -11.81 13.36
CA TRP A 98 20.91 -11.03 14.13
C TRP A 98 20.27 -10.34 15.33
N ILE A 99 19.03 -9.87 15.19
CA ILE A 99 18.26 -9.17 16.22
C ILE A 99 16.87 -9.83 16.29
N PRO A 100 16.70 -10.91 17.08
CA PRO A 100 15.46 -11.70 17.12
C PRO A 100 14.20 -10.91 17.49
N MET A 101 14.34 -9.78 18.18
CA MET A 101 13.24 -8.88 18.50
C MET A 101 12.67 -8.15 17.27
N LEU A 102 13.44 -8.02 16.20
CA LEU A 102 13.03 -7.39 14.94
C LEU A 102 12.58 -8.47 13.96
N THR A 103 11.35 -8.96 14.15
CA THR A 103 10.80 -10.00 13.27
C THR A 103 10.55 -9.45 11.86
N LEU A 104 10.62 -10.33 10.85
CA LEU A 104 10.40 -10.02 9.44
C LEU A 104 9.13 -9.17 9.23
N ARG A 105 8.05 -9.53 9.95
CA ARG A 105 6.76 -8.81 10.00
C ARG A 105 6.91 -7.39 10.49
N MET A 106 7.53 -7.25 11.66
CA MET A 106 7.67 -5.97 12.34
C MET A 106 8.52 -5.01 11.51
N THR A 107 9.67 -5.47 11.01
CA THR A 107 10.56 -4.63 10.20
C THR A 107 9.92 -4.27 8.87
N GLY A 108 9.31 -5.25 8.18
CA GLY A 108 8.62 -5.04 6.91
C GLY A 108 7.50 -4.01 7.01
N ALA A 109 6.61 -4.15 8.00
CA ALA A 109 5.52 -3.19 8.23
C ALA A 109 6.02 -1.79 8.56
N THR A 110 7.06 -1.69 9.39
CA THR A 110 7.66 -0.40 9.76
C THR A 110 8.25 0.30 8.54
N LEU A 111 9.01 -0.43 7.71
CA LEU A 111 9.61 0.11 6.49
C LEU A 111 8.55 0.52 5.45
N ALA A 112 7.50 -0.28 5.25
CA ALA A 112 6.41 0.04 4.32
C ALA A 112 5.64 1.30 4.76
N MET A 113 5.33 1.43 6.05
CA MET A 113 4.67 2.62 6.60
C MET A 113 5.58 3.85 6.51
N LEU A 114 6.86 3.73 6.88
CA LEU A 114 7.83 4.83 6.73
C LEU A 114 7.96 5.29 5.27
N ALA A 115 8.06 4.35 4.32
CA ALA A 115 8.11 4.69 2.90
C ALA A 115 6.86 5.47 2.47
N SER A 116 5.67 5.03 2.91
CA SER A 116 4.40 5.72 2.64
C SER A 116 4.39 7.15 3.20
N LEU A 117 4.76 7.32 4.47
CA LEU A 117 4.84 8.64 5.12
C LEU A 117 5.87 9.56 4.45
N ILE A 118 7.03 9.03 4.04
CA ILE A 118 8.07 9.78 3.32
C ILE A 118 7.55 10.28 1.97
N VAL A 119 6.83 9.45 1.22
CA VAL A 119 6.26 9.84 -0.08
C VAL A 119 5.14 10.87 0.09
N ILE A 120 4.28 10.71 1.11
CA ILE A 120 3.25 11.71 1.44
C ILE A 120 3.92 13.04 1.82
N TRP A 121 4.96 13.00 2.65
CA TRP A 121 5.76 14.17 3.00
C TRP A 121 6.37 14.84 1.76
N PHE A 122 6.94 14.05 0.86
CA PHE A 122 7.46 14.54 -0.42
C PHE A 122 6.39 15.28 -1.23
N ALA A 123 5.13 14.81 -1.21
CA ALA A 123 4.00 15.41 -1.92
C ALA A 123 3.61 16.78 -1.35
N VAL A 124 3.66 16.94 -0.02
CA VAL A 124 3.10 18.13 0.68
C VAL A 124 4.14 19.15 1.15
N ARG A 125 5.42 18.77 1.24
CA ARG A 125 6.46 19.61 1.86
C ARG A 125 6.64 20.99 1.21
N ARG A 126 6.46 21.11 -0.11
CA ARG A 126 6.64 22.39 -0.80
C ARG A 126 5.54 23.38 -0.40
N GLN A 127 4.30 22.90 -0.41
CA GLN A 127 3.11 23.68 -0.10
C GLN A 127 3.09 24.14 1.37
N LEU A 128 3.71 23.36 2.26
CA LEU A 128 3.88 23.74 3.67
C LEU A 128 4.99 24.78 3.89
N VAL A 129 6.05 24.76 3.08
CA VAL A 129 7.10 25.78 3.11
C VAL A 129 6.57 27.13 2.61
N ASP A 130 5.80 27.11 1.53
CA ASP A 130 5.32 28.34 0.89
C ASP A 130 4.21 29.04 1.69
N ASN A 131 3.45 28.31 2.51
CA ASN A 131 2.31 28.83 3.27
C ASN A 131 2.32 28.34 4.73
N CYS A 132 3.32 28.78 5.50
CA CYS A 132 3.60 28.30 6.85
C CYS A 132 2.63 28.89 7.91
N ASP A 133 1.39 28.39 7.92
CA ASP A 133 0.39 28.61 8.98
C ASP A 133 0.42 27.46 10.00
N TRP A 134 0.57 27.78 11.29
CA TRP A 134 0.63 26.79 12.38
C TRP A 134 -0.65 25.94 12.46
N ARG A 135 -1.82 26.52 12.15
CA ARG A 135 -3.10 25.80 12.17
C ARG A 135 -3.09 24.65 11.17
N ARG A 136 -2.58 24.94 9.98
CA ARG A 136 -2.39 23.93 8.92
C ARG A 136 -1.34 22.91 9.32
N GLY A 137 -0.23 23.37 9.91
CA GLY A 137 0.80 22.48 10.44
C GLY A 137 0.22 21.43 11.38
N LEU A 138 -0.60 21.85 12.36
CA LEU A 138 -1.27 20.92 13.27
C LEU A 138 -2.21 19.95 12.57
N LEU A 139 -3.04 20.41 11.62
CA LEU A 139 -3.91 19.53 10.84
C LEU A 139 -3.13 18.49 10.05
N VAL A 140 -2.00 18.88 9.46
CA VAL A 140 -1.14 17.94 8.74
C VAL A 140 -0.51 16.94 9.70
N LEU A 141 0.03 17.37 10.85
CA LEU A 141 0.58 16.44 11.85
C LEU A 141 -0.48 15.43 12.31
N ALA A 142 -1.70 15.89 12.60
CA ALA A 142 -2.82 15.02 12.96
C ALA A 142 -3.21 14.08 11.81
N ALA A 143 -3.21 14.55 10.56
CA ALA A 143 -3.51 13.72 9.40
C ALA A 143 -2.42 12.66 9.13
N PHE A 144 -1.14 12.99 9.34
CA PHE A 144 -0.04 12.03 9.32
C PHE A 144 -0.21 10.97 10.39
N LEU A 145 -0.58 11.36 11.61
CA LEU A 145 -0.87 10.42 12.70
C LEU A 145 -2.09 9.56 12.40
N TYR A 146 -3.13 10.12 11.77
CA TYR A 146 -4.29 9.36 11.29
C TYR A 146 -3.90 8.32 10.24
N PHE A 147 -3.06 8.68 9.25
CA PHE A 147 -2.52 7.72 8.27
C PHE A 147 -1.67 6.64 8.95
N LEU A 148 -0.77 7.03 9.85
CA LEU A 148 0.11 6.12 10.59
C LEU A 148 -0.70 5.15 11.45
N THR A 149 -1.85 5.55 11.97
CA THR A 149 -2.68 4.70 12.82
C THR A 149 -3.70 3.85 12.04
N LEU A 150 -3.64 3.79 10.70
CA LEU A 150 -4.62 3.02 9.92
C LEU A 150 -4.70 1.55 10.38
N PRO A 151 -5.83 1.12 10.96
CA PRO A 151 -5.92 -0.20 11.60
C PRO A 151 -5.81 -1.34 10.59
N GLY A 152 -6.41 -1.20 9.41
CA GLY A 152 -6.34 -2.23 8.36
C GLY A 152 -4.90 -2.58 7.96
N PHE A 153 -4.02 -1.59 7.88
CA PHE A 153 -2.60 -1.80 7.57
C PHE A 153 -1.90 -2.66 8.64
N TRP A 154 -2.02 -2.25 9.89
CA TRP A 154 -1.32 -2.92 11.01
C TRP A 154 -1.89 -4.29 11.34
N ILE A 155 -3.22 -4.41 11.32
CA ILE A 155 -3.89 -5.68 11.58
C ILE A 155 -3.56 -6.68 10.46
N SER A 156 -3.60 -6.24 9.19
CA SER A 156 -3.28 -7.11 8.06
C SER A 156 -1.85 -7.65 8.14
N LEU A 157 -0.85 -6.78 8.36
CA LEU A 157 0.54 -7.20 8.42
C LEU A 157 0.90 -7.95 9.72
N GLY A 158 0.15 -7.68 10.79
CA GLY A 158 0.31 -8.35 12.08
C GLY A 158 -0.26 -9.77 12.07
N LYS A 159 -1.38 -10.01 11.38
CA LYS A 159 -2.11 -11.28 11.40
C LYS A 159 -1.85 -12.19 10.18
N PHE A 160 -1.61 -11.64 8.99
CA PHE A 160 -1.59 -12.41 7.73
C PHE A 160 -0.20 -12.49 7.11
N ASN A 161 0.00 -13.35 6.12
CA ASN A 161 1.31 -13.67 5.53
C ASN A 161 2.27 -12.48 5.33
N VAL A 162 3.56 -12.74 5.57
CA VAL A 162 4.65 -11.76 5.44
C VAL A 162 5.01 -11.47 3.99
N ASP A 163 4.53 -12.29 3.06
CA ASP A 163 4.78 -12.21 1.63
C ASP A 163 3.89 -11.17 0.89
N ASN A 164 3.11 -10.36 1.62
CA ASN A 164 2.31 -9.29 1.04
C ASN A 164 3.20 -8.15 0.50
N GLY A 165 3.54 -8.19 -0.78
CA GLY A 165 4.32 -7.13 -1.43
C GLY A 165 3.55 -5.83 -1.69
N PHE A 166 2.21 -5.81 -1.65
CA PHE A 166 1.40 -4.63 -2.04
C PHE A 166 1.60 -3.42 -1.13
N VAL A 167 1.96 -3.63 0.13
CA VAL A 167 2.27 -2.54 1.07
C VAL A 167 3.51 -1.73 0.65
N PHE A 168 4.42 -2.33 -0.12
CA PHE A 168 5.57 -1.63 -0.72
C PHE A 168 5.25 -1.08 -2.12
N VAL A 169 4.22 -1.61 -2.79
CA VAL A 169 3.74 -1.11 -4.07
C VAL A 169 3.07 0.26 -3.91
N PHE A 170 2.22 0.43 -2.90
CA PHE A 170 1.51 1.68 -2.65
C PHE A 170 2.43 2.93 -2.66
N PRO A 171 3.49 3.02 -1.84
CA PRO A 171 4.36 4.21 -1.85
C PRO A 171 5.05 4.45 -3.18
N LEU A 172 5.44 3.40 -3.91
CA LEU A 172 6.06 3.52 -5.24
C LEU A 172 5.06 4.01 -6.29
N VAL A 173 3.83 3.50 -6.27
CA VAL A 173 2.75 3.96 -7.16
C VAL A 173 2.41 5.42 -6.86
N LEU A 174 2.30 5.79 -5.58
CA LEU A 174 2.05 7.18 -5.17
C LEU A 174 3.17 8.11 -5.64
N LEU A 175 4.44 7.75 -5.40
CA LEU A 175 5.60 8.56 -5.82
C LEU A 175 5.64 8.70 -7.35
N THR A 176 5.47 7.60 -8.07
CA THR A 176 5.49 7.59 -9.54
C THR A 176 4.34 8.44 -10.09
N SER A 177 3.15 8.37 -9.51
CA SER A 177 1.99 9.18 -9.90
C SER A 177 2.21 10.68 -9.66
N ILE A 178 2.79 11.04 -8.51
CA ILE A 178 3.14 12.44 -8.20
C ILE A 178 4.17 12.98 -9.20
N LEU A 179 5.22 12.20 -9.49
CA LEU A 179 6.26 12.59 -10.45
C LEU A 179 5.72 12.66 -11.88
N LEU A 180 4.83 11.74 -12.25
CA LEU A 180 4.15 11.72 -13.54
C LEU A 180 3.34 13.00 -13.75
N GLU A 181 2.51 13.39 -12.77
CA GLU A 181 1.69 14.59 -12.90
C GLU A 181 2.48 15.89 -12.77
N ARG A 182 3.52 15.91 -11.94
CA ARG A 182 4.35 17.12 -11.78
C ARG A 182 5.22 17.38 -13.01
N ASP A 183 5.84 16.34 -13.54
CA ASP A 183 6.92 16.47 -14.52
C ASP A 183 6.57 15.84 -15.89
N GLY A 184 5.41 15.21 -16.07
CA GLY A 184 4.95 14.66 -17.36
C GLY A 184 5.79 13.47 -17.85
N ALA A 185 6.08 12.52 -16.95
CA ALA A 185 7.01 11.40 -17.18
C ALA A 185 8.43 11.84 -17.57
N ARG A 186 8.83 13.08 -17.21
CA ARG A 186 10.18 13.60 -17.48
C ARG A 186 11.10 13.39 -16.28
N GLY A 187 12.39 13.30 -16.60
CA GLY A 187 13.46 13.34 -15.62
C GLY A 187 13.82 11.99 -15.00
N LYS A 188 15.05 11.91 -14.50
CA LYS A 188 15.59 10.72 -13.83
C LYS A 188 14.72 10.21 -12.66
N PRO A 189 14.14 11.07 -11.79
CA PRO A 189 13.36 10.58 -10.65
C PRO A 189 12.15 9.73 -11.04
N PHE A 190 11.43 10.11 -12.11
CA PHE A 190 10.29 9.34 -12.60
C PHE A 190 10.73 7.94 -13.04
N TRP A 191 11.78 7.84 -13.86
CA TRP A 191 12.29 6.56 -14.34
C TRP A 191 12.84 5.68 -13.23
N ILE A 192 13.56 6.24 -12.25
CA ILE A 192 14.02 5.49 -11.09
C ILE A 192 12.83 4.89 -10.32
N SER A 193 11.79 5.69 -10.06
CA SER A 193 10.60 5.25 -9.34
C SER A 193 9.79 4.19 -10.13
N GLY A 194 9.57 4.43 -11.43
CA GLY A 194 8.83 3.50 -12.30
C GLY A 194 9.57 2.17 -12.51
N LEU A 195 10.89 2.20 -12.71
CA LEU A 195 11.69 0.98 -12.82
C LEU A 195 11.79 0.25 -11.47
N ALA A 196 11.89 0.97 -10.36
CA ALA A 196 11.80 0.34 -9.04
C ALA A 196 10.45 -0.38 -8.86
N LEU A 197 9.34 0.20 -9.32
CA LEU A 197 8.03 -0.45 -9.33
C LEU A 197 8.02 -1.71 -10.21
N CYS A 198 8.65 -1.68 -11.40
CA CYS A 198 8.81 -2.87 -12.25
C CYS A 198 9.54 -4.01 -11.53
N VAL A 199 10.59 -3.70 -10.78
CA VAL A 199 11.40 -4.74 -10.15
C VAL A 199 10.80 -5.23 -8.84
N VAL A 200 10.14 -4.37 -8.05
CA VAL A 200 9.49 -4.77 -6.80
C VAL A 200 8.22 -5.58 -7.08
N MET A 201 7.34 -5.10 -7.96
CA MET A 201 6.09 -5.79 -8.29
C MET A 201 5.78 -5.61 -9.78
N PRO A 202 6.36 -6.47 -10.64
CA PRO A 202 6.22 -6.36 -12.09
C PRO A 202 4.76 -6.25 -12.54
N MET A 203 3.86 -7.07 -11.97
CA MET A 203 2.44 -7.05 -12.27
C MET A 203 1.80 -5.69 -11.97
N ALA A 204 2.04 -5.10 -10.80
CA ALA A 204 1.49 -3.79 -10.45
C ALA A 204 2.00 -2.69 -11.39
N SER A 205 3.27 -2.74 -11.77
CA SER A 205 3.85 -1.80 -12.74
C SER A 205 3.26 -1.96 -14.15
N ALA A 206 2.99 -3.19 -14.60
CA ALA A 206 2.33 -3.44 -15.88
C ALA A 206 0.91 -2.85 -15.91
N LEU A 207 0.15 -3.01 -14.81
CA LEU A 207 -1.18 -2.41 -14.68
C LEU A 207 -1.12 -0.89 -14.63
N PHE A 208 -0.18 -0.33 -13.88
CA PHE A 208 0.06 1.12 -13.85
C PHE A 208 0.40 1.65 -15.26
N GLY A 209 1.29 0.96 -15.98
CA GLY A 209 1.64 1.29 -17.37
C GLY A 209 0.45 1.22 -18.31
N PHE A 210 -0.36 0.16 -18.22
CA PHE A 210 -1.58 0.00 -19.02
C PHE A 210 -2.60 1.12 -18.75
N PHE A 211 -2.82 1.48 -17.49
CA PHE A 211 -3.67 2.60 -17.12
C PHE A 211 -3.13 3.93 -17.67
N MET A 212 -1.83 4.15 -17.53
CA MET A 212 -1.17 5.34 -18.06
C MET A 212 -1.28 5.44 -19.58
N LEU A 213 -1.20 4.32 -20.31
CA LEU A 213 -1.42 4.26 -21.75
C LEU A 213 -2.86 4.68 -22.09
N GLY A 214 -3.85 4.10 -21.41
CA GLY A 214 -5.26 4.47 -21.58
C GLY A 214 -5.50 5.97 -21.36
N MET A 215 -4.98 6.52 -20.26
CA MET A 215 -5.05 7.96 -19.98
C MET A 215 -4.34 8.80 -21.03
N ALA A 216 -3.17 8.35 -21.53
CA ALA A 216 -2.43 9.07 -22.56
C ALA A 216 -3.23 9.17 -23.86
N LEU A 217 -3.90 8.08 -24.26
CA LEU A 217 -4.68 8.01 -25.49
C LEU A 217 -6.02 8.74 -25.38
N LEU A 218 -6.73 8.58 -24.26
CA LEU A 218 -8.12 9.06 -24.10
C LEU A 218 -8.20 10.49 -23.55
N VAL A 219 -7.25 10.90 -22.71
CA VAL A 219 -7.35 12.17 -21.95
C VAL A 219 -6.25 13.16 -22.34
N HIS A 220 -5.04 12.68 -22.64
CA HIS A 220 -3.88 13.55 -22.89
C HIS A 220 -3.50 13.68 -24.37
N GLY A 221 -4.45 13.46 -25.29
CA GLY A 221 -4.24 13.73 -26.72
C GLY A 221 -3.08 12.95 -27.34
N ALA A 222 -2.87 11.70 -26.93
CA ALA A 222 -1.78 10.83 -27.36
C ALA A 222 -0.37 11.42 -27.08
N GLU A 223 -0.16 11.99 -25.89
CA GLU A 223 1.16 12.48 -25.48
C GLU A 223 2.24 11.39 -25.59
N ARG A 224 3.11 11.52 -26.61
CA ARG A 224 4.15 10.53 -26.96
C ARG A 224 4.99 10.07 -25.76
N ARG A 225 5.29 10.97 -24.82
CA ARG A 225 6.13 10.64 -23.65
C ARG A 225 5.45 9.66 -22.70
N ARG A 226 4.17 9.89 -22.37
CA ARG A 226 3.38 8.99 -21.53
C ARG A 226 3.21 7.64 -22.23
N ILE A 227 2.98 7.64 -23.54
CA ILE A 227 2.90 6.40 -24.34
C ILE A 227 4.23 5.63 -24.26
N VAL A 228 5.37 6.26 -24.56
CA VAL A 228 6.68 5.59 -24.50
C VAL A 228 6.96 5.08 -23.09
N ALA A 229 6.70 5.88 -22.06
CA ALA A 229 6.87 5.44 -20.68
C ALA A 229 5.99 4.23 -20.36
N SER A 230 4.73 4.20 -20.81
CA SER A 230 3.82 3.08 -20.54
C SER A 230 4.30 1.80 -21.20
N VAL A 231 4.70 1.87 -22.47
CA VAL A 231 5.20 0.73 -23.23
C VAL A 231 6.49 0.20 -22.61
N VAL A 232 7.42 1.08 -22.21
CA VAL A 232 8.67 0.66 -21.57
C VAL A 232 8.39 -0.01 -20.22
N LEU A 233 7.56 0.59 -19.35
CA LEU A 233 7.24 0.00 -18.06
C LEU A 233 6.53 -1.35 -18.22
N MET A 234 5.58 -1.47 -19.15
CA MET A 234 4.90 -2.73 -19.46
C MET A 234 5.88 -3.79 -19.98
N ALA A 235 6.75 -3.45 -20.94
CA ALA A 235 7.70 -4.38 -21.52
C ALA A 235 8.69 -4.92 -20.48
N VAL A 236 9.29 -4.02 -19.69
CA VAL A 236 10.21 -4.41 -18.60
C VAL A 236 9.48 -5.26 -17.56
N SER A 237 8.26 -4.89 -17.19
CA SER A 237 7.46 -5.66 -16.25
C SER A 237 7.10 -7.06 -16.74
N ILE A 238 6.73 -7.22 -18.01
CA ILE A 238 6.43 -8.54 -18.59
C ILE A 238 7.69 -9.41 -18.53
N MET A 239 8.85 -8.88 -18.92
CA MET A 239 10.12 -9.60 -18.85
C MET A 239 10.43 -10.07 -17.41
N LEU A 240 10.31 -9.16 -16.43
CA LEU A 240 10.59 -9.48 -15.02
C LEU A 240 9.54 -10.40 -14.39
N TYR A 241 8.27 -10.30 -14.80
CA TYR A 241 7.21 -11.19 -14.32
C TYR A 241 7.40 -12.62 -14.83
N LEU A 242 7.84 -12.80 -16.08
CA LEU A 242 8.07 -14.11 -16.67
C LEU A 242 9.34 -14.79 -16.17
N GLN A 243 10.31 -14.03 -15.65
CA GLN A 243 11.58 -14.57 -15.15
C GLN A 243 11.41 -15.74 -14.14
N PRO A 244 10.70 -15.61 -13.01
CA PRO A 244 10.52 -16.72 -12.07
C PRO A 244 9.79 -17.92 -12.70
N VAL A 245 8.85 -17.69 -13.62
CA VAL A 245 8.12 -18.75 -14.31
C VAL A 245 9.03 -19.55 -15.25
N ILE A 246 9.89 -18.85 -16.00
CA ILE A 246 10.87 -19.48 -16.89
C ILE A 246 11.87 -20.28 -16.06
N VAL A 247 12.40 -19.69 -14.98
CA VAL A 247 13.35 -20.37 -14.08
C VAL A 247 12.74 -21.62 -13.46
N ALA A 248 11.50 -21.56 -12.97
CA ALA A 248 10.81 -22.74 -12.43
C ALA A 248 10.75 -23.88 -13.47
N LYS A 249 10.35 -23.57 -14.71
CA LYS A 249 10.30 -24.58 -15.78
C LYS A 249 11.67 -25.13 -16.17
N MET A 250 12.70 -24.27 -16.25
CA MET A 250 14.06 -24.71 -16.57
C MET A 250 14.66 -25.63 -15.52
N LEU A 251 14.26 -25.46 -14.26
CA LEU A 251 14.69 -26.29 -13.13
C LEU A 251 13.78 -27.49 -12.87
N GLY A 252 12.75 -27.71 -13.69
CA GLY A 252 11.84 -28.84 -13.55
C GLY A 252 10.79 -28.71 -12.44
N PHE A 253 10.54 -27.51 -11.93
CA PHE A 253 9.49 -27.26 -10.94
C PHE A 253 8.11 -27.09 -11.61
N SER A 254 7.12 -27.72 -10.99
CA SER A 254 5.70 -27.46 -11.23
C SER A 254 5.25 -26.21 -10.44
N SER A 255 4.17 -25.57 -10.91
CA SER A 255 3.70 -24.29 -10.36
C SER A 255 2.54 -24.50 -9.37
N GLU A 256 2.70 -24.01 -8.14
CA GLU A 256 1.61 -23.94 -7.13
C GLU A 256 0.70 -22.71 -7.30
N ASN A 257 0.92 -21.91 -8.36
CA ASN A 257 0.10 -20.74 -8.62
C ASN A 257 -1.32 -21.13 -9.05
N SER A 258 -2.34 -20.48 -8.47
CA SER A 258 -3.69 -20.50 -9.05
C SER A 258 -3.65 -19.94 -10.49
N THR A 259 -4.42 -20.54 -11.39
CA THR A 259 -4.47 -20.12 -12.79
C THR A 259 -5.02 -18.70 -12.93
N TRP A 260 -4.65 -18.01 -14.01
CA TRP A 260 -5.24 -16.70 -14.32
C TRP A 260 -6.76 -16.82 -14.47
N LEU A 261 -7.24 -17.88 -15.12
CA LEU A 261 -8.66 -18.16 -15.36
C LEU A 261 -9.45 -18.22 -14.05
N PHE A 262 -8.93 -18.90 -13.04
CA PHE A 262 -9.49 -18.93 -11.68
C PHE A 262 -9.45 -17.55 -11.01
N ARG A 263 -8.31 -16.86 -11.05
CA ARG A 263 -8.19 -15.54 -10.40
C ARG A 263 -9.09 -14.48 -11.05
N SER A 264 -9.41 -14.62 -12.33
CA SER A 264 -10.33 -13.75 -13.06
C SER A 264 -11.80 -14.17 -12.94
N GLY A 265 -12.09 -15.34 -12.35
CA GLY A 265 -13.44 -15.93 -12.32
C GLY A 265 -13.99 -16.32 -13.69
N LEU A 266 -13.10 -16.53 -14.67
CA LEU A 266 -13.46 -16.92 -16.05
C LEU A 266 -13.51 -18.43 -16.23
N ASP A 267 -13.20 -19.19 -15.19
CA ASP A 267 -13.35 -20.65 -15.13
C ASP A 267 -14.78 -21.07 -14.76
N GLY A 268 -15.67 -20.08 -14.56
CA GLY A 268 -17.07 -20.27 -14.17
C GLY A 268 -17.27 -20.41 -12.67
N ASP A 269 -16.20 -20.34 -11.85
CA ASP A 269 -16.28 -20.48 -10.41
C ASP A 269 -16.66 -19.16 -9.71
N MET A 270 -17.95 -18.90 -9.62
CA MET A 270 -18.49 -17.71 -8.93
C MET A 270 -18.65 -17.91 -7.41
N ARG A 271 -18.08 -18.97 -6.81
CA ARG A 271 -18.24 -19.25 -5.37
C ARG A 271 -17.73 -18.10 -4.49
N PHE A 272 -16.73 -17.36 -4.98
CA PHE A 272 -16.01 -16.36 -4.20
C PHE A 272 -16.51 -14.93 -4.42
N TYR A 273 -17.36 -14.65 -5.40
CA TYR A 273 -17.93 -13.31 -5.62
C TYR A 273 -19.17 -13.36 -6.52
N GLY A 274 -20.15 -12.46 -6.29
CA GLY A 274 -21.30 -12.30 -7.21
C GLY A 274 -20.99 -11.35 -8.38
N ASN A 275 -20.26 -10.27 -8.10
CA ASN A 275 -19.74 -9.33 -9.08
C ASN A 275 -18.51 -8.58 -8.52
N PHE A 276 -17.89 -7.72 -9.32
CA PHE A 276 -16.72 -6.97 -8.89
C PHE A 276 -17.01 -5.98 -7.74
N ILE A 277 -18.23 -5.48 -7.59
CA ILE A 277 -18.65 -4.62 -6.47
C ILE A 277 -18.71 -5.44 -5.19
N ASP A 278 -19.30 -6.64 -5.24
CA ASP A 278 -19.37 -7.57 -4.11
C ASP A 278 -17.96 -7.95 -3.64
N SER A 279 -17.00 -8.10 -4.57
CA SER A 279 -15.60 -8.35 -4.24
C SER A 279 -14.98 -7.24 -3.36
N VAL A 280 -15.58 -6.05 -3.33
CA VAL A 280 -15.14 -4.93 -2.49
C VAL A 280 -16.02 -4.78 -1.24
N ILE A 281 -17.33 -4.78 -1.40
CA ILE A 281 -18.26 -4.42 -0.31
C ILE A 281 -18.59 -5.61 0.58
N ALA A 282 -18.63 -6.82 0.01
CA ALA A 282 -18.96 -8.07 0.68
C ALA A 282 -18.01 -9.20 0.20
N PRO A 283 -16.68 -9.05 0.41
CA PRO A 283 -15.73 -10.06 -0.01
C PRO A 283 -15.95 -11.37 0.74
N GLN A 284 -15.61 -12.51 0.11
CA GLN A 284 -15.76 -13.83 0.72
C GLN A 284 -15.06 -13.90 2.10
N PHE A 285 -13.87 -13.32 2.21
CA PHE A 285 -13.21 -13.15 3.49
C PHE A 285 -13.52 -11.76 4.03
N ASN A 286 -14.51 -11.73 4.93
CA ASN A 286 -15.05 -10.50 5.46
C ASN A 286 -13.96 -9.58 6.04
N ARG A 287 -13.95 -8.35 5.54
CA ARG A 287 -13.29 -7.20 6.16
C ARG A 287 -14.36 -6.29 6.74
N PRO A 288 -14.12 -5.62 7.87
CA PRO A 288 -15.14 -4.75 8.44
C PRO A 288 -15.35 -3.54 7.53
N TRP A 289 -16.56 -3.36 7.01
CA TRP A 289 -16.93 -2.30 6.07
C TRP A 289 -16.46 -0.91 6.51
N TYR A 290 -16.53 -0.61 7.81
CA TYR A 290 -16.13 0.69 8.35
C TYR A 290 -14.64 1.02 8.14
N MET A 291 -13.78 0.02 7.88
CA MET A 291 -12.36 0.24 7.53
C MET A 291 -12.20 0.94 6.18
N ILE A 292 -13.22 0.89 5.31
CA ILE A 292 -13.28 1.61 4.03
C ILE A 292 -14.17 2.84 4.17
N ALA A 293 -15.34 2.67 4.76
CA ALA A 293 -16.36 3.71 4.86
C ALA A 293 -15.84 4.97 5.55
N ILE A 294 -15.17 4.82 6.70
CA ILE A 294 -14.74 5.95 7.52
C ILE A 294 -13.70 6.81 6.77
N PRO A 295 -12.61 6.25 6.20
CA PRO A 295 -11.70 7.02 5.34
C PRO A 295 -12.39 7.70 4.16
N ALA A 296 -13.28 6.99 3.47
CA ALA A 296 -13.99 7.54 2.32
C ALA A 296 -14.90 8.71 2.71
N LEU A 297 -15.66 8.58 3.80
CA LEU A 297 -16.54 9.63 4.32
C LEU A 297 -15.74 10.86 4.75
N LEU A 298 -14.57 10.69 5.37
CA LEU A 298 -13.69 11.82 5.71
C LEU A 298 -13.25 12.58 4.46
N LEU A 299 -12.83 11.88 3.40
CA LEU A 299 -12.44 12.51 2.15
C LEU A 299 -13.64 13.22 1.48
N VAL A 300 -14.81 12.58 1.45
CA VAL A 300 -16.04 13.18 0.93
C VAL A 300 -16.41 14.44 1.73
N ALA A 301 -16.32 14.41 3.05
CA ALA A 301 -16.56 15.56 3.91
C ALA A 301 -15.59 16.71 3.62
N GLN A 302 -14.30 16.41 3.40
CA GLN A 302 -13.33 17.43 2.98
C GLN A 302 -13.69 18.06 1.62
N LEU A 303 -14.06 17.23 0.64
CA LEU A 303 -14.44 17.70 -0.70
C LEU A 303 -15.72 18.53 -0.67
N ALA A 304 -16.74 18.09 0.07
CA ALA A 304 -17.98 18.82 0.26
C ALA A 304 -17.75 20.16 0.97
N TYR A 305 -16.96 20.17 2.05
CA TYR A 305 -16.59 21.39 2.76
C TYR A 305 -15.82 22.37 1.87
N CYS A 306 -14.87 21.88 1.06
CA CYS A 306 -14.16 22.70 0.09
C CYS A 306 -15.10 23.31 -0.95
N ARG A 307 -16.07 22.54 -1.48
CA ARG A 307 -17.08 23.06 -2.42
C ARG A 307 -17.97 24.11 -1.78
N TRP A 308 -18.45 23.87 -0.57
CA TRP A 308 -19.29 24.81 0.17
C TRP A 308 -18.57 26.15 0.41
N GLN A 309 -17.32 26.11 0.86
CA GLN A 309 -16.52 27.32 1.08
C GLN A 309 -16.16 28.04 -0.22
N SER A 310 -15.92 27.31 -1.32
CA SER A 310 -15.62 27.90 -2.63
C SER A 310 -16.83 28.61 -3.25
N GLY A 311 -18.06 28.23 -2.87
CA GLY A 311 -19.27 28.93 -3.27
C GLY A 311 -19.55 30.22 -2.47
N ILE A 312 -18.81 30.46 -1.38
CA ILE A 312 -19.07 31.56 -0.45
C ILE A 312 -18.09 32.71 -0.62
N ASP A 313 -16.82 32.47 -0.95
CA ASP A 313 -15.83 33.52 -1.25
C ASP A 313 -14.53 32.88 -1.75
N VAL A 314 -14.08 33.21 -2.98
CA VAL A 314 -12.66 33.42 -3.39
C VAL A 314 -12.55 33.62 -4.93
N PRO A 315 -11.86 34.66 -5.41
CA PRO A 315 -11.55 34.86 -6.82
C PRO A 315 -10.58 33.79 -7.37
N ALA A 316 -10.73 33.49 -8.66
CA ALA A 316 -10.13 32.38 -9.41
C ALA A 316 -8.59 32.34 -9.55
N THR A 317 -7.81 32.91 -8.63
CA THR A 317 -6.35 33.06 -8.78
C THR A 317 -5.52 31.99 -8.06
N ALA A 318 -6.09 31.22 -7.12
CA ALA A 318 -5.40 30.04 -6.60
C ALA A 318 -5.74 28.86 -7.51
N ARG A 319 -4.87 28.57 -8.50
CA ARG A 319 -4.87 27.31 -9.27
C ARG A 319 -5.22 26.18 -8.32
N ALA A 320 -6.47 25.74 -8.33
CA ALA A 320 -6.93 24.62 -7.55
C ALA A 320 -5.99 23.49 -7.90
N ALA A 321 -5.19 23.02 -6.94
CA ALA A 321 -4.24 21.96 -7.15
C ALA A 321 -4.97 20.83 -7.88
N ASN A 322 -4.69 20.69 -9.18
CA ASN A 322 -5.26 19.68 -10.05
C ASN A 322 -5.08 18.34 -9.33
N PRO A 323 -6.11 17.48 -9.20
CA PRO A 323 -6.02 16.24 -8.42
C PRO A 323 -4.74 15.50 -8.81
N GLN A 324 -3.73 15.59 -7.94
CA GLN A 324 -2.32 15.37 -8.26
C GLN A 324 -2.05 13.88 -8.43
N GLY A 325 -2.37 13.34 -9.60
CA GLY A 325 -2.04 11.95 -9.91
C GLY A 325 -2.87 10.94 -9.16
N MET A 326 -3.86 11.39 -8.37
CA MET A 326 -4.62 10.54 -7.45
C MET A 326 -5.39 9.45 -8.17
N LEU A 327 -5.91 9.75 -9.36
CA LEU A 327 -6.56 8.76 -10.21
C LEU A 327 -5.58 7.63 -10.60
N GLN A 328 -4.35 7.98 -10.95
CA GLN A 328 -3.29 7.03 -11.28
C GLN A 328 -2.88 6.19 -10.06
N VAL A 329 -3.02 6.71 -8.83
CA VAL A 329 -2.72 5.91 -7.63
C VAL A 329 -3.72 4.75 -7.47
N PHE A 330 -4.99 4.95 -7.84
CA PHE A 330 -6.00 3.89 -7.82
C PHE A 330 -5.88 2.88 -8.98
N SER A 331 -5.07 3.17 -9.99
CA SER A 331 -4.98 2.36 -11.22
C SER A 331 -4.76 0.87 -10.96
N VAL A 332 -3.81 0.54 -10.08
CA VAL A 332 -3.46 -0.84 -9.78
C VAL A 332 -4.65 -1.55 -9.12
N TYR A 333 -5.31 -0.92 -8.14
CA TYR A 333 -6.47 -1.52 -7.48
C TYR A 333 -7.65 -1.71 -8.45
N LEU A 334 -7.97 -0.68 -9.23
CA LEU A 334 -9.10 -0.72 -10.18
C LEU A 334 -8.90 -1.78 -11.27
N LEU A 335 -7.69 -1.86 -11.83
CA LEU A 335 -7.39 -2.88 -12.83
C LEU A 335 -7.27 -4.28 -12.22
N MET A 336 -6.83 -4.40 -10.96
CA MET A 336 -6.91 -5.68 -10.27
C MET A 336 -8.34 -6.13 -10.03
N LEU A 337 -9.23 -5.21 -9.70
CA LEU A 337 -10.64 -5.51 -9.56
C LEU A 337 -11.28 -5.91 -10.90
N LEU A 338 -10.83 -5.29 -12.00
CA LEU A 338 -11.31 -5.61 -13.34
C LEU A 338 -10.81 -6.97 -13.84
N PHE A 339 -9.51 -7.27 -13.68
CA PHE A 339 -8.90 -8.47 -14.25
C PHE A 339 -8.83 -9.66 -13.28
N TRP A 340 -8.85 -9.42 -11.97
CA TRP A 340 -8.76 -10.45 -10.91
C TRP A 340 -9.72 -10.18 -9.74
N PRO A 341 -11.04 -10.01 -9.98
CA PRO A 341 -12.02 -9.74 -8.92
C PRO A 341 -12.01 -10.82 -7.83
N GLN A 342 -11.87 -12.09 -8.22
CA GLN A 342 -11.81 -13.22 -7.28
C GLN A 342 -10.61 -13.14 -6.35
N ALA A 343 -9.45 -12.73 -6.85
CA ALA A 343 -8.27 -12.56 -5.99
C ALA A 343 -8.49 -11.46 -4.95
N VAL A 344 -9.18 -10.37 -5.33
CA VAL A 344 -9.56 -9.28 -4.41
C VAL A 344 -10.58 -9.76 -3.37
N SER A 345 -11.56 -10.57 -3.78
CA SER A 345 -12.58 -11.10 -2.87
C SER A 345 -12.01 -12.12 -1.87
N ILE A 346 -11.06 -12.96 -2.30
CA ILE A 346 -10.44 -13.98 -1.45
C ILE A 346 -9.44 -13.34 -0.47
N HIS A 347 -8.68 -12.33 -0.91
CA HIS A 347 -7.62 -11.73 -0.09
C HIS A 347 -7.73 -10.20 0.00
N PRO A 348 -8.86 -9.64 0.46
CA PRO A 348 -9.09 -8.19 0.42
C PRO A 348 -8.04 -7.41 1.22
N TYR A 349 -7.55 -7.99 2.33
CA TYR A 349 -6.52 -7.41 3.18
C TYR A 349 -5.19 -7.16 2.46
N LEU A 350 -4.85 -7.93 1.41
CA LEU A 350 -3.65 -7.70 0.60
C LEU A 350 -3.75 -6.38 -0.17
N TYR A 351 -4.93 -6.09 -0.70
CA TYR A 351 -5.17 -4.97 -1.61
C TYR A 351 -5.63 -3.70 -0.90
N ASP A 352 -5.96 -3.74 0.39
CA ASP A 352 -6.41 -2.58 1.16
C ASP A 352 -5.40 -1.43 1.15
N SER A 353 -4.10 -1.73 1.07
CA SER A 353 -3.05 -0.70 0.92
C SER A 353 -3.19 0.10 -0.39
N LEU A 354 -3.73 -0.52 -1.45
CA LEU A 354 -3.96 0.10 -2.75
C LEU A 354 -5.38 0.71 -2.90
N LEU A 355 -6.29 0.43 -1.97
CA LEU A 355 -7.63 1.02 -1.91
C LEU A 355 -7.71 2.16 -0.88
N VAL A 356 -7.42 1.85 0.39
CA VAL A 356 -7.57 2.78 1.53
C VAL A 356 -6.37 3.72 1.63
N GLY A 357 -5.16 3.24 1.32
CA GLY A 357 -3.94 4.06 1.31
C GLY A 357 -4.08 5.34 0.49
N PRO A 358 -4.51 5.26 -0.79
CA PRO A 358 -4.72 6.45 -1.62
C PRO A 358 -5.77 7.43 -1.06
N ILE A 359 -6.88 6.92 -0.51
CA ILE A 359 -7.94 7.74 0.10
C ILE A 359 -7.36 8.59 1.23
N VAL A 360 -6.62 7.96 2.14
CA VAL A 360 -6.10 8.64 3.33
C VAL A 360 -4.92 9.54 2.98
N ALA A 361 -4.06 9.14 2.03
CA ALA A 361 -3.00 10.00 1.52
C ALA A 361 -3.58 11.28 0.87
N TRP A 362 -4.68 11.16 0.13
CA TRP A 362 -5.38 12.31 -0.42
C TRP A 362 -5.93 13.22 0.68
N THR A 363 -6.50 12.66 1.74
CA THR A 363 -6.93 13.44 2.93
C THR A 363 -5.80 14.29 3.50
N VAL A 364 -4.59 13.73 3.65
CA VAL A 364 -3.41 14.46 4.13
C VAL A 364 -3.03 15.58 3.16
N ILE A 365 -3.01 15.29 1.86
CA ILE A 365 -2.66 16.26 0.82
C ILE A 365 -3.69 17.41 0.75
N ASN A 366 -4.98 17.13 0.94
CA ASN A 366 -6.01 18.17 1.00
C ASN A 366 -5.77 19.13 2.17
N PHE A 367 -5.50 18.62 3.38
CA PHE A 367 -5.18 19.48 4.52
C PHE A 367 -3.93 20.34 4.29
N ALA A 368 -2.92 19.82 3.61
CA ALA A 368 -1.70 20.57 3.32
C ALA A 368 -1.87 21.64 2.22
N THR A 369 -2.74 21.40 1.25
CA THR A 369 -2.84 22.24 0.04
C THR A 369 -3.98 23.26 0.08
N ARG A 370 -5.05 23.02 0.84
CA ARG A 370 -6.24 23.87 0.84
C ARG A 370 -6.30 24.74 2.10
N GLN A 371 -6.36 26.05 1.92
CA GLN A 371 -6.31 27.01 3.04
C GLN A 371 -7.61 27.04 3.86
N VAL A 372 -8.74 26.67 3.26
CA VAL A 372 -10.09 26.74 3.86
C VAL A 372 -10.23 25.93 5.14
N PHE A 373 -9.41 24.88 5.33
CA PHE A 373 -9.45 24.05 6.53
C PHE A 373 -8.92 24.77 7.78
N GLY A 374 -8.03 25.76 7.60
CA GLY A 374 -7.49 26.55 8.72
C GLY A 374 -8.53 27.42 9.43
N ARG A 375 -9.67 27.72 8.78
CA ARG A 375 -10.78 28.49 9.37
C ARG A 375 -11.49 27.72 10.49
N HIS A 376 -11.61 26.41 10.36
CA HIS A 376 -12.32 25.53 11.30
C HIS A 376 -11.38 24.46 11.88
N VAL A 377 -10.15 24.86 12.21
CA VAL A 377 -9.08 23.95 12.66
C VAL A 377 -9.50 23.09 13.84
N LEU A 378 -10.23 23.63 14.82
CA LEU A 378 -10.65 22.89 16.01
C LEU A 378 -11.59 21.73 15.67
N ILE A 379 -12.56 21.93 14.76
CA ILE A 379 -13.50 20.88 14.34
C ILE A 379 -12.74 19.74 13.67
N TRP A 380 -11.85 20.07 12.73
CA TRP A 380 -11.05 19.06 12.03
C TRP A 380 -10.07 18.33 12.95
N LEU A 381 -9.47 19.03 13.94
CA LEU A 381 -8.61 18.41 14.94
C LEU A 381 -9.40 17.46 15.85
N LEU A 382 -10.59 17.84 16.31
CA LEU A 382 -11.45 16.98 17.11
C LEU A 382 -11.87 15.73 16.32
N LEU A 383 -12.25 15.90 15.06
CA LEU A 383 -12.57 14.79 14.17
C LEU A 383 -11.36 13.85 13.99
N LEU A 384 -10.18 14.39 13.68
CA LEU A 384 -8.96 13.59 13.53
C LEU A 384 -8.56 12.90 14.84
N ALA A 385 -8.67 13.58 15.98
CA ALA A 385 -8.39 13.00 17.29
C ALA A 385 -9.33 11.82 17.59
N PHE A 386 -10.63 11.97 17.33
CA PHE A 386 -11.60 10.88 17.43
C PHE A 386 -11.23 9.70 16.53
N LEU A 387 -10.86 9.96 15.27
CA LEU A 387 -10.48 8.93 14.32
C LEU A 387 -9.17 8.23 14.69
N ILE A 388 -8.17 8.95 15.19
CA ILE A 388 -6.91 8.40 15.71
C ILE A 388 -7.20 7.52 16.93
N GLN A 389 -8.03 7.99 17.86
CA GLN A 389 -8.42 7.20 19.03
C GLN A 389 -9.15 5.93 18.61
N PHE A 390 -10.15 6.03 17.72
CA PHE A 390 -10.86 4.88 17.16
C PHE A 390 -9.88 3.87 16.55
N ASN A 391 -8.98 4.34 15.70
CA ASN A 391 -7.95 3.53 15.05
C ASN A 391 -7.07 2.78 16.07
N LEU A 392 -6.55 3.48 17.06
CA LEU A 392 -5.71 2.92 18.12
C LEU A 392 -6.47 1.89 18.97
N THR A 393 -7.76 2.14 19.27
CA THR A 393 -8.62 1.17 19.94
C THR A 393 -8.80 -0.09 19.10
N ARG A 394 -9.00 0.02 17.79
CA ARG A 394 -9.10 -1.16 16.90
C ARG A 394 -7.81 -1.98 16.86
N ILE A 395 -6.66 -1.30 16.76
CA ILE A 395 -5.34 -1.97 16.82
C ILE A 395 -5.18 -2.70 18.16
N SER A 396 -5.55 -2.06 19.26
CA SER A 396 -5.47 -2.67 20.60
C SER A 396 -6.37 -3.89 20.73
N GLN A 397 -7.65 -3.77 20.34
CA GLN A 397 -8.60 -4.89 20.33
C GLN A 397 -8.08 -6.07 19.50
N ALA A 398 -7.46 -5.81 18.34
CA ALA A 398 -6.89 -6.85 17.48
C ALA A 398 -5.69 -7.56 18.11
N GLY A 399 -4.91 -6.86 18.95
CA GLY A 399 -3.84 -7.46 19.76
C GLY A 399 -4.36 -8.47 20.79
N HIS A 400 -5.49 -8.15 21.42
CA HIS A 400 -6.08 -8.96 22.49
C HIS A 400 -7.10 -10.02 22.02
N CYS A 401 -7.57 -9.94 20.77
CA CYS A 401 -8.57 -10.84 20.22
C CYS A 401 -8.15 -11.41 18.86
N THR A 402 -7.93 -12.72 18.82
CA THR A 402 -7.50 -13.46 17.62
C THR A 402 -8.52 -13.40 16.50
N GLU A 403 -9.81 -13.59 16.81
CA GLU A 403 -10.90 -13.66 15.83
C GLU A 403 -11.54 -12.30 15.50
N CYS A 404 -11.18 -11.24 16.20
CA CYS A 404 -11.75 -9.91 15.95
C CYS A 404 -11.23 -9.32 14.63
N PHE A 405 -12.14 -8.64 13.92
CA PHE A 405 -11.95 -7.87 12.69
C PHE A 405 -11.70 -8.67 11.43
N PHE A 406 -11.08 -9.84 11.55
CA PHE A 406 -10.93 -10.77 10.44
C PHE A 406 -11.07 -12.19 10.98
N PRO A 407 -11.89 -13.06 10.37
CA PRO A 407 -12.09 -14.42 10.84
C PRO A 407 -10.77 -15.21 10.85
N ALA A 408 -10.65 -16.14 11.82
CA ALA A 408 -9.55 -17.09 11.87
C ALA A 408 -9.57 -17.96 10.58
N TRP A 409 -8.39 -18.24 10.06
CA TRP A 409 -8.23 -18.82 8.73
C TRP A 409 -8.79 -20.24 8.62
N GLY A 410 -9.76 -20.41 7.72
CA GLY A 410 -10.07 -21.68 7.07
C GLY A 410 -10.47 -21.38 5.62
N MET A 411 -9.68 -21.82 4.64
CA MET A 411 -10.03 -21.68 3.20
C MET A 411 -11.28 -22.49 2.79
N LEU A 412 -11.86 -23.22 3.75
CA LEU A 412 -13.09 -24.01 3.63
C LEU A 412 -14.20 -23.52 4.59
N GLY A 413 -13.99 -22.39 5.26
CA GLY A 413 -15.00 -21.83 6.15
C GLY A 413 -16.24 -21.41 5.36
N GLU A 414 -17.41 -21.93 5.75
CA GLU A 414 -18.68 -21.36 5.34
C GLU A 414 -18.68 -19.85 5.61
N ARG A 415 -19.39 -19.08 4.78
CA ARG A 415 -19.53 -17.62 4.92
C ARG A 415 -19.78 -17.26 6.38
N ALA A 416 -18.76 -16.76 7.06
CA ALA A 416 -18.91 -16.25 8.41
C ALA A 416 -19.41 -14.81 8.32
N GLY A 417 -20.75 -14.67 8.25
CA GLY A 417 -21.50 -13.42 8.46
C GLY A 417 -21.73 -12.58 7.23
#